data_AF-A0A7V5W634-F1
#
_entry.id   AF-A0A7V5W634-F1
#
_cell.length_a   1.000
_cell.length_b   1.000
_cell.length_c   1.000
_cell.angle_alpha   90.00
_cell.angle_beta   90.00
_cell.angle_gamma   90.00
#
_symmetry.space_group_name_H-M   'P 1'
#
loop_
_entity.id
_entity.type
_entity.pdbx_description
1 polymer ?
#
loop_
_entity_poly.entity_id
_entity_poly.type
_entity_poly.pdbx_seq_one_letter_code
_entity_poly.pdbx_strand_id
1 'polypeptide(L)'
;MRTRRTLFLLVVLSTLGLLDLAAQEPTDYLTSKEIEQMKEAQRIDLRVKVLMKIAARRLQVLEQTATSPSKKEEDAWGPLPKGTPEELLQHYIKALDETILNIEDAHSQDPENEFLHSALKTFREATDQYLLRLKALKEKLQSAEAQ
;
A
#
# COMPACT_ATOMS: atom_id res chain seq x y z
N MET A 1 67.04 6.03 18.57
CA MET A 1 67.79 6.63 17.44
C MET A 1 67.09 6.31 16.13
N ARG A 2 66.76 7.37 15.37
CA ARG A 2 66.75 7.48 13.91
C ARG A 2 65.96 6.47 13.04
N THR A 3 64.88 7.02 12.46
CA THR A 3 64.49 7.02 11.02
C THR A 3 64.08 5.69 10.37
N ARG A 4 63.05 5.61 9.51
CA ARG A 4 62.94 6.32 8.22
C ARG A 4 61.50 6.38 7.67
N ARG A 5 61.21 7.54 7.06
CA ARG A 5 60.15 7.83 6.08
C ARG A 5 60.46 7.22 4.72
N THR A 6 59.45 6.72 3.99
CA THR A 6 59.17 6.89 2.52
C THR A 6 57.97 6.00 2.15
N LEU A 7 56.80 6.50 1.72
CA LEU A 7 56.39 7.12 0.42
C LEU A 7 56.12 6.07 -0.68
N PHE A 8 55.09 6.32 -1.51
CA PHE A 8 54.52 5.55 -2.66
C PHE A 8 53.28 4.67 -2.29
N LEU A 9 52.20 4.56 -3.07
CA LEU A 9 51.91 4.95 -4.46
C LEU A 9 50.37 4.98 -4.68
N LEU A 10 49.95 5.85 -5.60
CA LEU A 10 48.66 5.96 -6.29
C LEU A 10 48.10 4.62 -6.83
N VAL A 11 46.81 4.33 -6.61
CA VAL A 11 45.98 3.42 -7.43
C VAL A 11 44.66 4.15 -7.63
N VAL A 12 44.51 5.01 -8.65
CA VAL A 12 44.04 4.71 -10.02
C VAL A 12 42.79 3.81 -10.03
N LEU A 13 41.65 4.49 -10.18
CA LEU A 13 40.58 4.19 -11.13
C LEU A 13 39.92 2.81 -11.04
N SER A 14 38.81 2.74 -10.29
CA SER A 14 37.78 1.72 -10.47
C SER A 14 36.42 2.41 -10.67
N THR A 15 36.28 3.10 -11.80
CA THR A 15 34.98 3.43 -12.37
C THR A 15 34.46 2.18 -13.10
N LEU A 16 34.02 1.19 -12.33
CA LEU A 16 33.11 0.17 -12.87
C LEU A 16 31.70 0.72 -12.74
N GLY A 17 31.07 0.95 -13.90
CA GLY A 17 29.67 1.35 -14.00
C GLY A 17 28.79 0.31 -13.33
N LEU A 18 28.26 0.66 -12.16
CA LEU A 18 27.04 0.07 -11.67
C LEU A 18 25.93 0.60 -12.59
N LEU A 19 25.31 -0.32 -13.32
CA LEU A 19 23.99 -0.13 -13.86
C LEU A 19 23.10 0.26 -12.68
N ASP A 20 22.68 1.53 -12.61
CA ASP A 20 21.50 1.92 -11.86
C ASP A 20 20.33 1.15 -12.50
N LEU A 21 20.06 -0.07 -12.00
CA LEU A 21 18.68 -0.46 -11.84
C LEU A 21 18.12 0.67 -10.99
N ALA A 22 17.34 1.56 -11.61
CA ALA A 22 16.47 2.45 -10.89
C ALA A 22 15.60 1.55 -10.02
N ALA A 23 16.07 1.29 -8.78
CA ALA A 23 15.26 0.85 -7.69
C ALA A 23 14.20 1.93 -7.62
N GLN A 24 13.04 1.64 -8.23
CA GLN A 24 11.90 2.51 -8.19
C GLN A 24 11.59 2.64 -6.72
N GLU A 25 12.02 3.77 -6.12
CA GLU A 25 11.70 4.13 -4.74
C GLU A 25 10.23 3.80 -4.56
N PRO A 26 9.88 2.94 -3.59
CA PRO A 26 8.52 2.48 -3.46
C PRO A 26 7.66 3.73 -3.35
N THR A 27 6.90 4.03 -4.42
CA THR A 27 5.95 5.12 -4.41
C THR A 27 5.08 4.86 -3.20
N ASP A 28 5.16 5.77 -2.22
CA ASP A 28 4.46 5.62 -0.97
C ASP A 28 2.98 5.53 -1.32
N TYR A 29 2.41 4.33 -1.19
CA TYR A 29 1.11 4.02 -1.75
C TYR A 29 -0.02 4.61 -0.91
N LEU A 30 0.33 5.10 0.29
CA LEU A 30 -0.53 5.76 1.26
C LEU A 30 -0.44 7.27 1.14
N THR A 31 -1.58 7.93 1.27
CA THR A 31 -1.61 9.39 1.45
C THR A 31 -1.24 9.77 2.89
N SER A 32 -0.86 11.03 3.12
CA SER A 32 -0.52 11.52 4.46
C SER A 32 -1.64 11.29 5.48
N LYS A 33 -2.90 11.49 5.09
CA LYS A 33 -4.06 11.24 5.96
C LYS A 33 -4.28 9.76 6.24
N GLU A 34 -4.01 8.89 5.28
CA GLU A 34 -4.09 7.44 5.50
C GLU A 34 -2.97 6.94 6.42
N ILE A 35 -1.77 7.51 6.33
CA ILE A 35 -0.68 7.25 7.27
C ILE A 35 -1.08 7.68 8.69
N GLU A 36 -1.74 8.82 8.85
CA GLU A 36 -2.30 9.25 10.15
C GLU A 36 -3.32 8.22 10.67
N GLN A 37 -4.27 7.78 9.85
CA GLN A 37 -5.26 6.75 10.24
C GLN A 37 -4.58 5.44 10.66
N MET A 38 -3.54 5.02 9.94
CA MET A 38 -2.75 3.82 10.25
C MET A 38 -1.99 3.94 11.57
N LYS A 39 -1.52 5.15 11.91
CA LYS A 39 -0.86 5.42 13.21
C LYS A 39 -1.84 5.37 14.38
N GLU A 40 -3.07 5.82 14.20
CA GLU A 40 -4.09 5.75 15.25
C GLU A 40 -4.64 4.33 15.45
N ALA A 41 -4.67 3.53 14.37
CA ALA A 41 -5.18 2.17 14.38
C ALA A 41 -4.16 1.13 14.89
N GLN A 42 -3.86 1.18 16.19
CA GLN A 42 -2.88 0.30 16.84
C GLN A 42 -3.37 -1.15 17.02
N ARG A 43 -4.67 -1.36 17.22
CA ARG A 43 -5.24 -2.71 17.33
C ARG A 43 -5.45 -3.33 15.96
N ILE A 44 -5.24 -4.65 15.84
CA ILE A 44 -5.37 -5.36 14.56
C ILE A 44 -6.76 -5.21 13.92
N ASP A 45 -7.85 -5.28 14.69
CA ASP A 45 -9.21 -5.09 14.16
C ASP A 45 -9.43 -3.70 13.56
N LEU A 46 -8.84 -2.67 14.16
CA LEU A 46 -8.89 -1.29 13.67
C LEU A 46 -7.99 -1.12 12.45
N ARG A 47 -6.78 -1.66 12.48
CA ARG A 47 -5.82 -1.56 11.39
C ARG A 47 -6.33 -2.19 10.11
N VAL A 48 -6.95 -3.37 10.22
CA VAL A 48 -7.62 -4.03 9.10
C VAL A 48 -8.75 -3.16 8.53
N LYS A 49 -9.58 -2.53 9.38
CA LYS A 49 -10.63 -1.61 8.89
C LYS A 49 -10.04 -0.44 8.10
N VAL A 50 -8.93 0.13 8.57
CA VAL A 50 -8.24 1.23 7.88
C VAL A 50 -7.68 0.78 6.54
N LEU A 51 -6.96 -0.35 6.50
CA LEU A 51 -6.42 -0.91 5.25
C LEU A 51 -7.51 -1.30 4.24
N MET A 52 -8.64 -1.84 4.73
CA MET A 52 -9.79 -2.09 3.86
C MET A 52 -10.36 -0.79 3.31
N LYS A 53 -10.51 0.27 4.11
CA LYS A 53 -10.96 1.57 3.61
C LYS A 53 -9.99 2.16 2.58
N ILE A 54 -8.69 2.04 2.81
CA ILE A 54 -7.62 2.42 1.88
C ILE A 54 -7.83 1.68 0.54
N ALA A 55 -7.95 0.36 0.56
CA ALA A 55 -8.20 -0.45 -0.63
C ALA A 55 -9.50 -0.02 -1.37
N ALA A 56 -10.59 0.18 -0.63
CA ALA A 56 -11.87 0.60 -1.19
C ALA A 56 -11.81 1.96 -1.91
N ARG A 57 -11.02 2.91 -1.39
CA ARG A 57 -10.82 4.23 -2.01
C ARG A 57 -10.13 4.12 -3.36
N ARG A 58 -9.17 3.19 -3.55
CA ARG A 58 -8.54 2.95 -4.86
C ARG A 58 -9.55 2.39 -5.85
N LEU A 59 -10.34 1.39 -5.43
CA LEU A 59 -11.41 0.83 -6.28
C LEU A 59 -12.45 1.89 -6.68
N GLN A 60 -12.81 2.80 -5.76
CA GLN A 60 -13.76 3.87 -6.04
C GLN A 60 -13.27 4.81 -7.16
N VAL A 61 -11.97 5.12 -7.19
CA VAL A 61 -11.39 5.92 -8.26
C VAL A 61 -11.39 5.13 -9.58
N LEU A 62 -11.00 3.86 -9.55
CA LEU A 62 -10.95 2.98 -10.72
C LEU A 62 -12.31 2.80 -11.40
N GLU A 63 -13.38 2.69 -10.60
CA GLU A 63 -14.74 2.54 -11.11
C GLU A 63 -15.30 3.81 -11.74
N GLN A 64 -14.61 4.95 -11.55
CA GLN A 64 -15.09 6.30 -11.87
C GLN A 64 -16.42 6.61 -11.17
N THR A 65 -16.68 5.95 -10.03
CA THR A 65 -17.83 6.20 -9.14
C THR A 65 -17.52 7.30 -8.13
N ALA A 66 -16.35 7.93 -8.25
CA ALA A 66 -15.89 9.05 -7.46
C ALA A 66 -16.81 10.26 -7.62
N THR A 67 -17.91 10.30 -6.87
CA THR A 67 -18.51 11.57 -6.45
C THR A 67 -17.55 12.23 -5.48
N SER A 68 -17.45 13.57 -5.50
CA SER A 68 -16.65 14.30 -4.53
C SER A 68 -16.96 13.79 -3.11
N PRO A 69 -15.95 13.40 -2.31
CA PRO A 69 -16.20 12.93 -0.95
C PRO A 69 -16.95 14.01 -0.16
N SER A 70 -17.77 13.59 0.80
CA SER A 70 -18.38 14.55 1.72
C SER A 70 -17.28 15.30 2.47
N LYS A 71 -17.53 16.55 2.87
CA LYS A 71 -16.54 17.34 3.63
C LYS A 71 -16.00 16.60 4.86
N LYS A 72 -16.89 15.90 5.58
CA LYS A 72 -16.50 15.06 6.73
C LYS A 72 -15.55 13.93 6.34
N GLU A 73 -15.76 13.32 5.19
CA GLU A 73 -14.92 12.23 4.70
C GLU A 73 -13.58 12.73 4.19
N GLU A 74 -13.56 13.89 3.53
CA GLU A 74 -12.33 14.56 3.10
C GLU A 74 -11.49 15.03 4.31
N ASP A 75 -12.11 15.57 5.36
CA ASP A 75 -11.41 15.97 6.58
C ASP A 75 -10.74 14.78 7.28
N ALA A 76 -11.42 13.61 7.28
CA ALA A 76 -10.93 12.40 7.95
C ALA A 76 -9.90 11.61 7.13
N TRP A 77 -10.08 11.52 5.82
CA TRP A 77 -9.30 10.62 4.94
C TRP A 77 -8.49 11.35 3.87
N GLY A 78 -8.61 12.67 3.78
CA GLY A 78 -8.02 13.47 2.72
C GLY A 78 -8.72 13.28 1.37
N PRO A 79 -8.18 13.92 0.32
CA PRO A 79 -8.70 13.78 -1.05
C PRO A 79 -8.57 12.34 -1.54
N LEU A 80 -9.39 11.95 -2.51
CA LEU A 80 -9.28 10.64 -3.15
C LEU A 80 -7.87 10.41 -3.71
N PRO A 81 -7.35 9.17 -3.65
CA PRO A 81 -6.01 8.87 -4.14
C PRO A 81 -5.90 9.17 -5.64
N LYS A 82 -4.74 9.67 -6.04
CA LYS A 82 -4.42 9.97 -7.45
C LYS A 82 -3.42 8.95 -7.98
N GLY A 83 -3.37 8.78 -9.29
CA GLY A 83 -2.47 7.87 -9.98
C GLY A 83 -3.09 7.35 -11.27
N THR A 84 -2.31 6.62 -12.06
CA THR A 84 -2.85 5.87 -13.20
C THR A 84 -3.71 4.69 -12.71
N PRO A 85 -4.59 4.13 -13.56
CA PRO A 85 -5.35 2.93 -13.20
C PRO A 85 -4.47 1.77 -12.72
N GLU A 86 -3.32 1.55 -13.36
CA GLU A 86 -2.37 0.50 -12.99
C GLU A 86 -1.76 0.76 -11.61
N GLU A 87 -1.34 2.00 -11.33
CA GLU A 87 -0.80 2.41 -10.03
C GLU A 87 -1.84 2.21 -8.92
N LEU A 88 -3.09 2.63 -9.16
CA LEU A 88 -4.18 2.48 -8.19
C LEU A 88 -4.50 1.01 -7.92
N LEU A 89 -4.44 0.15 -8.94
CA LEU A 89 -4.62 -1.30 -8.76
C LEU A 89 -3.45 -1.91 -7.98
N GLN A 90 -2.21 -1.49 -8.24
CA GLN A 90 -1.04 -1.92 -7.46
C GLN A 90 -1.14 -1.45 -6.00
N HIS A 91 -1.59 -0.22 -5.75
CA HIS A 91 -1.82 0.30 -4.40
C HIS A 91 -2.94 -0.45 -3.67
N TYR A 92 -3.99 -0.87 -4.40
CA TYR A 92 -5.04 -1.74 -3.85
C TYR A 92 -4.46 -3.09 -3.41
N ILE A 93 -3.63 -3.73 -4.25
CA ILE A 93 -2.98 -5.01 -3.93
C ILE A 93 -2.07 -4.87 -2.70
N LYS A 94 -1.22 -3.83 -2.67
CA LYS A 94 -0.34 -3.54 -1.52
C LYS A 94 -1.12 -3.42 -0.20
N ALA A 95 -2.29 -2.79 -0.21
CA ALA A 95 -3.13 -2.67 0.99
C ALA A 95 -3.66 -4.04 1.47
N LEU A 96 -3.97 -4.96 0.55
CA LEU A 96 -4.37 -6.32 0.90
C LEU A 96 -3.19 -7.13 1.45
N ASP A 97 -2.03 -7.05 0.81
CA ASP A 97 -0.81 -7.74 1.26
C ASP A 97 -0.40 -7.25 2.66
N GLU A 98 -0.42 -5.94 2.90
CA GLU A 98 -0.16 -5.39 4.23
C GLU A 98 -1.22 -5.88 5.25
N THR A 99 -2.48 -6.04 4.83
CA THR A 99 -3.52 -6.58 5.72
C THR A 99 -3.22 -8.01 6.14
N ILE A 100 -2.81 -8.85 5.19
CA ILE A 100 -2.43 -10.25 5.44
C ILE A 100 -1.26 -10.30 6.41
N LEU A 101 -0.18 -9.56 6.12
CA LEU A 101 1.00 -9.50 6.98
C LEU A 101 0.65 -9.07 8.41
N ASN A 102 -0.18 -8.03 8.57
CA ASN A 102 -0.56 -7.57 9.91
C ASN A 102 -1.39 -8.62 10.68
N ILE A 103 -2.26 -9.37 10.01
CA ILE A 103 -3.03 -10.45 10.65
C ILE A 103 -2.10 -11.61 11.04
N GLU A 104 -1.21 -12.01 10.14
CA GLU A 104 -0.23 -13.06 10.38
C GLU A 104 0.73 -12.69 11.53
N ASP A 105 1.21 -11.45 11.58
CA ASP A 105 2.05 -10.93 12.65
C ASP A 105 1.30 -10.93 13.99
N ALA A 106 0.06 -10.42 14.01
CA ALA A 106 -0.75 -10.40 15.22
C ALA A 106 -1.02 -11.82 15.74
N HIS A 107 -1.35 -12.77 14.86
CA HIS A 107 -1.54 -14.17 15.21
C HIS A 107 -0.24 -14.83 15.67
N SER A 108 0.90 -14.53 15.04
CA SER A 108 2.20 -15.09 15.41
C SER A 108 2.67 -14.59 16.78
N GLN A 109 2.32 -13.34 17.13
CA GLN A 109 2.63 -12.75 18.43
C GLN A 109 1.71 -13.26 19.53
N ASP A 110 0.40 -13.32 19.27
CA ASP A 110 -0.61 -13.79 20.22
C ASP A 110 -1.78 -14.47 19.46
N PRO A 111 -1.77 -15.80 19.34
CA PRO A 111 -2.81 -16.55 18.64
C PRO A 111 -4.20 -16.41 19.28
N GLU A 112 -4.27 -16.12 20.58
CA GLU A 112 -5.52 -15.98 21.34
C GLU A 112 -5.99 -14.52 21.43
N ASN A 113 -5.37 -13.63 20.67
CA ASN A 113 -5.73 -12.23 20.62
C ASN A 113 -7.20 -12.04 20.24
N GLU A 114 -7.98 -11.46 21.17
CA GLU A 114 -9.44 -11.32 21.06
C GLU A 114 -9.89 -10.54 19.81
N PHE A 115 -9.02 -9.71 19.24
CA PHE A 115 -9.31 -8.89 18.06
C PHE A 115 -9.10 -9.62 16.72
N LEU A 116 -8.42 -10.77 16.70
CA LEU A 116 -8.12 -11.51 15.47
C LEU A 116 -9.38 -11.97 14.74
N HIS A 117 -10.36 -12.51 15.46
CA HIS A 117 -11.61 -12.94 14.84
C HIS A 117 -12.35 -11.78 14.17
N SER A 118 -12.40 -10.61 14.83
CA SER A 118 -13.02 -9.41 14.26
C SER A 118 -12.25 -8.88 13.04
N ALA A 119 -10.91 -8.94 13.08
CA ALA A 119 -10.06 -8.56 11.97
C ALA A 119 -10.30 -9.45 10.74
N LEU A 120 -10.25 -10.78 10.93
CA LEU A 120 -10.51 -11.78 9.88
C LEU A 120 -11.92 -11.63 9.28
N LYS A 121 -12.94 -11.44 10.13
CA LYS A 121 -14.30 -11.21 9.67
C LYS A 121 -14.40 -9.97 8.78
N THR A 122 -13.81 -8.86 9.22
CA THR A 122 -13.78 -7.61 8.44
C THR A 122 -13.08 -7.81 7.10
N PHE A 123 -11.92 -8.50 7.12
CA PHE A 123 -11.15 -8.75 5.91
C PHE A 123 -11.91 -9.61 4.90
N ARG A 124 -12.57 -10.68 5.36
CA ARG A 124 -13.44 -11.54 4.54
C ARG A 124 -14.58 -10.75 3.92
N GLU A 125 -15.33 -9.99 4.72
CA GLU A 125 -16.48 -9.21 4.23
C GLU A 125 -16.07 -8.17 3.19
N ALA A 126 -14.96 -7.48 3.42
CA ALA A 126 -14.43 -6.50 2.48
C ALA A 126 -13.97 -7.14 1.17
N THR A 127 -13.20 -8.23 1.23
CA THR A 127 -12.70 -8.93 0.04
C THR A 127 -13.80 -9.60 -0.79
N ASP A 128 -14.83 -10.15 -0.15
CA ASP A 128 -16.05 -10.64 -0.82
C ASP A 128 -16.69 -9.52 -1.65
N GLN A 129 -16.84 -8.32 -1.07
CA GLN A 129 -17.39 -7.15 -1.76
C GLN A 129 -16.46 -6.65 -2.89
N TYR A 130 -15.16 -6.60 -2.65
CA TYR A 130 -14.19 -6.13 -3.65
C TYR A 130 -14.11 -7.05 -4.86
N LEU A 131 -14.25 -8.35 -4.66
CA LEU A 131 -14.30 -9.31 -5.77
C LEU A 131 -15.49 -9.05 -6.70
N LEU A 132 -16.67 -8.74 -6.14
CA LEU A 132 -17.85 -8.38 -6.94
C LEU A 132 -17.62 -7.09 -7.74
N ARG A 133 -17.03 -6.08 -7.08
CA ARG A 133 -16.68 -4.79 -7.68
C ARG A 133 -15.69 -4.94 -8.84
N LEU A 134 -14.62 -5.71 -8.63
CA LEU A 134 -13.61 -5.98 -9.65
C LEU A 134 -14.18 -6.75 -10.85
N LYS A 135 -15.09 -7.71 -10.62
CA LYS A 135 -15.80 -8.40 -11.72
C LYS A 135 -16.64 -7.44 -12.55
N ALA A 136 -17.43 -6.59 -11.91
CA ALA A 136 -18.23 -5.58 -12.60
C ALA A 136 -17.35 -4.57 -13.37
N LEU A 137 -16.23 -4.14 -12.78
CA LEU A 137 -15.27 -3.25 -13.44
C LEU A 137 -14.67 -3.92 -14.69
N LYS A 138 -14.27 -5.20 -14.59
CA LYS A 138 -13.77 -5.97 -15.74
C LYS A 138 -14.80 -6.04 -16.87
N GLU A 139 -16.05 -6.39 -16.55
CA GLU A 139 -17.14 -6.47 -17.54
C GLU A 139 -17.38 -5.12 -18.24
N LYS A 140 -17.36 -4.02 -17.47
CA LYS A 140 -17.48 -2.65 -18.00
C LYS A 140 -16.35 -2.32 -18.97
N LEU A 141 -15.11 -2.64 -18.63
CA LEU A 141 -13.94 -2.37 -19.48
C LEU A 141 -13.98 -3.18 -20.78
N GLN A 142 -14.32 -4.48 -20.69
CA GLN A 142 -14.44 -5.35 -21.88
C GLN A 142 -15.58 -4.90 -22.82
N SER A 143 -16.67 -4.38 -22.26
CA SER A 143 -17.79 -3.86 -23.06
C SER A 143 -17.45 -2.53 -23.74
N ALA A 144 -16.57 -1.72 -23.14
CA ALA A 144 -16.13 -0.45 -23.68
C ALA A 144 -15.10 -0.61 -24.83
N GLU A 145 -14.27 -1.65 -24.79
CA GLU A 145 -13.31 -1.98 -25.87
C GLU A 145 -13.98 -2.58 -27.12
N ALA A 146 -15.23 -3.03 -27.01
CA ALA A 146 -16.00 -3.63 -28.11
C ALA A 146 -16.78 -2.60 -28.96
N GLN A 147 -16.68 -1.30 -28.63
CA GLN A 147 -17.32 -0.18 -29.34
C GLN A 147 -16.27 0.68 -30.05
#